data_AF-A0A969KCM4-F1
#
_entry.id   AF-A0A969KCM4-F1
#
_cell.length_a   1.000
_cell.length_b   1.000
_cell.length_c   1.000
_cell.angle_alpha   90.00
_cell.angle_beta   90.00
_cell.angle_gamma   90.00
#
_symmetry.space_group_name_H-M   'P 1'
#
loop_
_entity.id
_entity.type
_entity.pdbx_description
1 polymer ?
#
loop_
_entity_poly.entity_id
_entity_poly.type
_entity_poly.pdbx_seq_one_letter_code
_entity_poly.pdbx_strand_id
1 'polypeptide(L)' 'LLQEIAILLFQQERLTLAQASDLVGLDRISFQRLLASRQIPMHYGVDDFRKDLENLRKLGQL' A
#
# COMPACT_ATOMS: atom_id res chain seq x y z
N LEU A 1 -13.13 14.19 0.79
CA LEU A 1 -13.88 13.06 0.20
C LEU A 1 -13.05 12.29 -0.82
N LEU A 2 -12.65 12.88 -1.95
CA LEU A 2 -11.87 12.16 -2.99
C LEU A 2 -10.55 11.56 -2.47
N GLN A 3 -9.86 12.30 -1.58
CA GLN A 3 -8.65 11.81 -0.92
C GLN A 3 -8.87 10.55 -0.10
N GLU A 4 -9.96 10.48 0.66
CA GLU A 4 -10.32 9.28 1.45
C GLU A 4 -10.64 8.10 0.55
N ILE A 5 -11.31 8.35 -0.58
CA ILE A 5 -11.62 7.33 -1.58
C ILE A 5 -10.33 6.80 -2.23
N ALA A 6 -9.41 7.69 -2.62
CA ALA A 6 -8.12 7.31 -3.19
C ALA A 6 -7.30 6.46 -2.22
N ILE A 7 -7.28 6.84 -0.94
CA ILE A 7 -6.61 6.07 0.12
C ILE A 7 -7.27 4.70 0.30
N LEU A 8 -8.60 4.64 0.42
CA LEU A 8 -9.33 3.38 0.59
C LEU A 8 -9.07 2.43 -0.58
N LEU A 9 -9.14 2.93 -1.81
CA LEU A 9 -8.89 2.13 -3.01
C LEU A 9 -7.43 1.68 -3.12
N PHE A 10 -6.48 2.50 -2.67
CA PHE A 10 -5.08 2.12 -2.56
C PHE A 10 -4.88 0.99 -1.52
N GLN A 11 -5.47 1.12 -0.33
CA GLN A 11 -5.39 0.10 0.73
C GLN A 11 -6.05 -1.24 0.35
N GLN A 12 -7.07 -1.20 -0.51
CA GLN A 12 -7.73 -2.40 -1.05
C GLN A 12 -7.03 -2.97 -2.30
N GLU A 13 -5.84 -2.45 -2.65
CA GLU A 13 -5.07 -2.84 -3.84
C GLU A 13 -5.85 -2.66 -5.17
N ARG A 14 -6.89 -1.80 -5.15
CA ARG A 14 -7.71 -1.46 -6.33
C ARG A 14 -7.06 -0.38 -7.18
N LEU A 15 -6.21 0.45 -6.57
CA LEU A 15 -5.38 1.44 -7.24
C LEU A 15 -3.92 1.26 -6.81
N THR A 16 -3.02 1.34 -7.78
CA THR A 16 -1.58 1.51 -7.50
C THR A 16 -1.31 2.89 -6.89
N LEU A 17 -0.13 3.06 -6.29
CA LEU A 17 0.32 4.36 -5.78
C LEU A 17 0.20 5.48 -6.83
N ALA A 18 0.57 5.20 -8.08
CA ALA A 18 0.51 6.17 -9.18
C ALA A 18 -0.95 6.52 -9.52
N GLN A 19 -1.83 5.53 -9.66
CA GLN A 19 -3.23 5.79 -9.96
C GLN A 19 -3.95 6.54 -8.82
N ALA A 20 -3.63 6.22 -7.57
CA ALA A 20 -4.22 6.89 -6.42
C ALA A 20 -3.70 8.33 -6.27
N SER A 21 -2.41 8.58 -6.55
CA SER A 21 -1.84 9.93 -6.56
C SER A 21 -2.44 10.79 -7.67
N ASP A 22 -2.57 10.23 -8.87
CA ASP A 22 -3.17 10.90 -10.02
C ASP A 22 -4.64 11.24 -9.78
N LEU A 23 -5.40 10.34 -9.13
CA LEU A 23 -6.82 10.54 -8.80
C LEU A 23 -7.06 11.78 -7.92
N VAL A 24 -6.08 12.16 -7.09
CA VAL A 24 -6.18 13.33 -6.21
C VAL A 24 -5.31 14.50 -6.67
N GLY A 25 -4.69 14.40 -7.86
CA GLY A 25 -3.83 15.45 -8.42
C GLY A 25 -2.53 15.69 -7.62
N LEU A 26 -2.06 14.68 -6.90
CA LEU A 26 -0.78 14.73 -6.17
C LEU A 26 0.30 13.99 -6.94
N ASP A 27 1.54 14.46 -6.83
CA ASP A 27 2.68 13.62 -7.22
C ASP A 27 2.82 12.44 -6.25
N ARG A 28 3.57 11.42 -6.69
CA ARG A 28 3.73 10.17 -5.94
C ARG A 28 4.34 10.39 -4.55
N ILE A 29 5.29 11.32 -4.39
CA ILE A 29 5.94 11.58 -3.09
C ILE A 29 4.97 12.30 -2.15
N SER A 30 4.21 13.26 -2.64
CA SER A 30 3.17 13.93 -1.85
C SER A 30 2.09 12.95 -1.38
N PHE A 31 1.68 12.01 -2.24
CA PHE A 31 0.73 10.97 -1.86
C PHE A 31 1.34 9.99 -0.84
N GLN A 32 2.61 9.62 -0.98
CA GLN A 32 3.32 8.80 0.02
C GLN A 32 3.40 9.49 1.39
N ARG A 33 3.70 10.80 1.43
CA ARG A 33 3.71 11.58 2.68
C ARG A 33 2.33 11.63 3.32
N LEU A 34 1.29 11.75 2.51
CA LEU A 34 -0.10 11.68 2.98
C LEU A 34 -0.40 10.33 3.65
N LEU A 35 -0.04 9.21 3.01
CA LEU A 35 -0.18 7.87 3.59
C LEU A 35 0.59 7.75 4.91
N ALA A 36 1.85 8.21 4.95
CA ALA A 36 2.70 8.16 6.12
C ALA A 36 2.16 8.99 7.30
N SER A 37 1.63 10.20 7.04
CA SER A 37 1.01 11.05 8.06
C SER A 37 -0.20 10.39 8.74
N ARG A 38 -0.80 9.40 8.08
CA ARG A 38 -1.95 8.62 8.56
C ARG A 38 -1.57 7.23 9.03
N GLN A 39 -0.27 6.94 9.12
CA GLN A 39 0.27 5.65 9.53
C GLN A 39 -0.21 4.50 8.62
N ILE A 40 -0.47 4.79 7.34
CA ILE A 40 -0.86 3.79 6.36
C ILE A 40 0.42 3.20 5.74
N PRO A 41 0.66 1.89 5.90
CA PRO A 41 1.84 1.24 5.32
C PRO A 41 1.82 1.35 3.79
N MET A 42 2.96 1.74 3.20
CA MET A 42 3.09 1.85 1.73
C MET A 42 3.34 0.49 1.06
N HIS A 43 3.85 -0.49 1.81
CA HIS A 43 4.05 -1.86 1.40
C HIS A 43 3.80 -2.79 2.59
N TYR A 44 3.16 -3.93 2.29
CA TYR A 44 3.03 -5.13 3.09
C TYR A 44 2.77 -4.90 4.59
N GLY A 45 1.48 -4.91 4.92
CA GLY A 45 1.05 -5.25 6.27
C GLY A 45 1.55 -6.64 6.66
N VAL A 46 1.41 -6.97 7.95
CA VAL A 46 1.83 -8.23 8.58
C VAL A 46 1.43 -9.49 7.79
N ASP A 47 0.35 -9.43 7.01
CA ASP A 47 -0.16 -10.55 6.22
C ASP A 47 0.72 -10.94 5.03
N ASP A 48 1.40 -9.99 4.39
CA ASP A 48 2.31 -10.33 3.30
C ASP A 48 3.69 -10.75 3.81
N PHE A 49 4.12 -10.21 4.96
CA PHE A 49 5.24 -10.79 5.68
C PHE A 49 4.95 -12.24 6.08
N ARG A 50 3.72 -12.56 6.50
CA ARG A 50 3.30 -13.95 6.76
C ARG A 50 3.29 -14.79 5.49
N LYS A 51 2.79 -14.28 4.37
CA LYS A 51 2.85 -15.01 3.08
C LYS A 51 4.27 -15.28 2.65
N ASP A 52 5.18 -14.32 2.80
CA ASP A 52 6.60 -14.53 2.48
C ASP A 52 7.23 -15.55 3.43
N LEU A 53 6.91 -15.50 4.73
CA LEU A 53 7.36 -16.52 5.68
C LEU A 53 6.83 -17.92 5.35
N GLU A 54 5.57 -18.03 4.94
CA GLU A 54 4.98 -19.28 4.48
C GLU A 54 5.62 -19.77 3.17
N ASN A 55 5.92 -18.87 2.23
CA ASN A 55 6.59 -19.20 0.99
C ASN A 55 8.01 -19.71 1.26
N LEU A 56 8.77 -19.04 2.14
CA LEU A 56 10.11 -19.47 2.55
C LEU A 56 10.11 -20.83 3.26
N ARG A 57 9.12 -21.10 4.12
CA ARG A 57 8.91 -22.43 4.73
C ARG A 57 8.60 -23.49 3.68
N LYS A 58 7.74 -23.20 2.69
CA LYS A 58 7.43 -24.13 1.59
C LYS A 58 8.63 -24.42 0.69
N LEU A 59 9.53 -23.46 0.54
CA LEU A 59 10.79 -23.58 -0.20
C LEU A 59 11.89 -24.33 0.58
N GLY A 60 11.67 -24.68 1.86
CA GLY A 60 12.67 -25.35 2.71
C GLY A 60 13.87 -24.46 3.06
N GLN A 61 13.69 -23.14 3.01
CA GLN A 61 14.74 -22.15 3.27
C GLN A 61 14.68 -21.58 4.71
N LEU A 62 13.92 -22.24 5.59
CA LEU A 62 13.68 -21.92 6.99
C LEU A 62 13.69 -23.19 7.85
#